data_AF-A0AA50UNW9-F1
#
_entry.id   AF-A0AA50UNW9-F1
#
_cell.length_a   1.000
_cell.length_b   1.000
_cell.length_c   1.000
_cell.angle_alpha   90.00
_cell.angle_beta   90.00
_cell.angle_gamma   90.00
#
_symmetry.space_group_name_H-M   'P 1'
#
loop_
_entity.id
_entity.type
_entity.pdbx_description
1 polymer ?
#
loop_
_entity_poly.entity_id
_entity_poly.type
_entity_poly.pdbx_seq_one_letter_code
_entity_poly.pdbx_strand_id
1 'polypeptide(L)' 'TPLITLDTPGKASVRVIILADPDGHEICFVDDESFRHLSQVDPLSDADLDKFIKADKS' A
#
# COMPACT_ATOMS: atom_id res chain seq x y z
N THR A 1 -1.58 -14.18 15.61
CA THR A 1 -0.71 -13.42 14.67
C THR A 1 -0.49 -12.04 15.23
N PRO A 2 0.75 -11.51 15.23
CA PRO A 2 1.07 -10.26 15.90
C PRO A 2 0.54 -9.04 15.14
N LEU A 3 0.16 -8.01 15.89
CA LEU A 3 -0.09 -6.67 15.36
C LEU A 3 1.26 -5.99 15.13
N ILE A 4 1.60 -5.75 13.87
CA ILE A 4 2.90 -5.18 13.46
C ILE A 4 2.74 -3.80 12.84
N THR A 5 3.78 -2.99 12.91
CA THR A 5 3.85 -1.69 12.23
C THR A 5 4.60 -1.86 10.91
N LEU A 6 4.03 -1.33 9.82
CA LEU A 6 4.66 -1.27 8.51
C LEU A 6 4.95 0.20 8.17
N ASP A 7 6.23 0.50 7.95
CA ASP A 7 6.68 1.83 7.54
C ASP A 7 6.59 1.99 6.04
N THR A 8 6.09 3.15 5.60
CA THR A 8 6.00 3.51 4.19
C THR A 8 6.81 4.79 3.96
N PRO A 9 7.98 4.71 3.30
CA PRO A 9 8.81 5.89 3.08
C PRO A 9 8.05 6.99 2.34
N GLY A 10 8.02 8.19 2.91
CA GLY A 10 7.32 9.33 2.34
C GLY A 10 5.78 9.33 2.53
N LYS A 11 5.22 8.36 3.26
CA LYS A 11 3.79 8.29 3.61
C LYS A 11 3.60 7.90 5.08
N ALA A 12 2.35 7.72 5.50
CA ALA A 12 2.01 7.36 6.88
C ALA A 12 2.35 5.90 7.19
N SER A 13 3.02 5.64 8.32
CA SER A 13 3.15 4.28 8.86
C SER A 13 1.79 3.73 9.26
N VAL A 14 1.57 2.43 9.05
CA VAL A 14 0.30 1.76 9.36
C VAL A 14 0.51 0.57 10.26
N ARG A 15 -0.51 0.23 11.04
CA ARG A 15 -0.53 -1.00 11.85
C ARG A 15 -1.38 -2.04 11.17
N VAL A 16 -0.87 -3.27 11.07
CA VAL A 16 -1.54 -4.37 10.38
C VAL A 16 -1.55 -5.66 11.20
N ILE A 17 -2.55 -6.49 10.92
CA ILE A 17 -2.59 -7.90 11.31
C ILE A 17 -2.73 -8.70 10.02
N ILE A 18 -1.80 -9.63 9.79
CA ILE A 18 -1.86 -10.55 8.64
C ILE A 18 -2.35 -11.90 9.17
N LEU A 19 -3.40 -12.44 8.56
CA LEU A 19 -3.96 -13.77 8.82
C LEU A 19 -3.84 -14.62 7.56
N ALA A 20 -3.87 -15.94 7.69
CA ALA A 20 -4.09 -16.84 6.56
C ALA A 20 -5.47 -17.47 6.70
N ASP A 21 -6.23 -17.53 5.61
CA ASP A 21 -7.48 -18.29 5.55
C ASP A 21 -7.21 -19.81 5.53
N PRO A 22 -8.25 -20.67 5.53
CA PRO A 22 -8.06 -22.12 5.50
C PRO A 22 -7.29 -22.66 4.29
N ASP A 23 -7.33 -21.95 3.16
CA ASP A 23 -6.62 -22.31 1.93
C ASP A 23 -5.18 -21.72 1.89
N GLY A 24 -4.81 -20.96 2.91
CA GLY A 24 -3.50 -20.34 3.05
C GLY A 24 -3.37 -18.96 2.38
N HIS A 25 -4.47 -18.36 1.93
CA HIS A 25 -4.48 -17.02 1.38
C HIS A 25 -4.30 -15.98 2.49
N GLU A 26 -3.34 -15.08 2.30
CA GLU A 26 -3.07 -14.02 3.27
C GLU A 26 -4.11 -12.90 3.19
N ILE A 27 -4.63 -12.51 4.35
CA ILE A 27 -5.58 -11.41 4.54
C ILE A 27 -4.92 -10.41 5.48
N CYS A 28 -4.69 -9.19 4.98
CA CYS A 28 -4.10 -8.09 5.74
C CYS A 28 -5.20 -7.14 6.23
N PHE A 29 -5.43 -7.11 7.54
CA PHE A 29 -6.27 -6.10 8.18
C PHE A 29 -5.39 -4.91 8.54
N VAL A 30 -5.76 -3.73 8.07
CA VAL A 30 -5.07 -2.48 8.36
C VAL A 30 -5.95 -1.57 9.22
N ASP A 31 -5.31 -0.80 10.09
CA ASP A 31 -5.97 0.28 10.83
C ASP A 31 -6.56 1.35 9.88
N ASP A 32 -7.84 1.68 10.04
CA ASP A 32 -8.62 2.53 9.11
C ASP A 32 -8.10 3.98 9.06
N GLU A 33 -7.86 4.60 10.22
CA GLU A 33 -7.40 5.99 10.29
C GLU A 33 -6.02 6.15 9.63
N SER A 34 -5.07 5.28 10.01
CA SER A 34 -3.72 5.29 9.44
C SER A 34 -3.76 5.00 7.94
N PHE A 35 -4.62 4.08 7.50
CA PHE A 35 -4.76 3.74 6.09
C PHE A 35 -5.36 4.87 5.26
N ARG A 36 -6.32 5.65 5.78
CA ARG A 36 -6.82 6.84 5.10
C ARG A 36 -5.72 7.86 4.82
N HIS A 37 -4.78 8.04 5.74
CA HIS A 37 -3.63 8.91 5.52
C HIS A 37 -2.62 8.32 4.52
N LEU A 38 -2.40 7.01 4.56
CA LEU A 38 -1.52 6.32 3.62
C LEU A 38 -2.06 6.32 2.18
N SER A 39 -3.37 6.14 2.02
CA SER A 39 -4.05 5.91 0.73
C SER A 39 -4.54 7.18 0.04
N GLN A 40 -3.99 8.34 0.41
CA GLN A 40 -4.27 9.59 -0.29
C GLN A 40 -3.90 9.46 -1.78
N VAL A 41 -4.82 9.93 -2.64
CA VAL A 41 -4.61 9.95 -4.09
C VAL A 41 -3.44 10.86 -4.40
N ASP A 42 -2.50 10.36 -5.19
CA ASP A 42 -1.42 11.18 -5.74
C ASP A 42 -1.92 11.88 -7.02
N PRO A 43 -2.06 13.22 -7.04
CA PRO A 43 -2.58 13.94 -8.21
C PRO A 43 -1.71 13.81 -9.46
N LEU A 44 -0.45 13.39 -9.32
CA LEU A 44 0.49 13.25 -10.43
C LEU A 44 0.58 11.83 -10.98
N SER A 45 -0.09 10.85 -10.35
CA SER A 45 0.10 9.42 -10.67
C SER A 45 -0.08 9.09 -12.14
N ASP A 46 -1.13 9.64 -12.77
CA ASP A 46 -1.45 9.35 -14.16
C ASP A 46 -0.42 9.96 -15.12
N ALA A 47 0.02 11.19 -14.82
CA ALA A 47 1.03 11.87 -15.62
C ALA A 47 2.39 11.16 -15.54
N ASP A 48 2.77 10.71 -14.35
CA ASP A 48 4.01 9.96 -14.15
C ASP A 48 3.94 8.58 -14.80
N LEU A 49 2.81 7.88 -14.69
CA LEU A 49 2.60 6.60 -15.38
C LEU A 49 2.80 6.75 -16.89
N ASP A 50 2.12 7.71 -17.51
CA ASP A 50 2.25 8.00 -18.94
C ASP A 50 3.69 8.34 -19.35
N LYS A 51 4.38 9.13 -18.53
CA LYS A 51 5.78 9.50 -18.76
C LYS A 51 6.68 8.28 -18.79
N PHE A 52 6.54 7.37 -17.82
CA PHE A 52 7.39 6.18 -17.73
C PHE A 52 7.05 5.13 -18.78
N ILE A 53 5.78 4.94 -19.14
CA ILE A 53 5.38 4.09 -20.28
C ILE A 53 6.03 4.57 -21.58
N LYS A 54 6.05 5.89 -21.85
CA LYS A 54 6.68 6.44 -23.06
C LYS A 54 8.21 6.32 -23.06
N ALA A 55 8.82 6.37 -21.88
CA ALA A 55 10.26 6.26 -21.70
C ALA A 55 10.75 4.80 -21.84
N ASP A 56 9.90 3.82 -21.51
CA ASP A 56 10.17 2.41 -21.72
C ASP A 56 10.15 2.08 -23.22
N LYS A 57 11.34 1.84 -23.79
CA LYS A 57 11.52 1.39 -25.16
C LYS A 57 12.29 0.07 -25.11
N SER A 58 11.64 -1.00 -25.60
CA SER A 58 12.18 -2.36 -25.70
C SER A 58 13.50 -2.44 -26.47
#